data_AF-A0A8H7VCR7-F1
#
_entry.id   AF-A0A8H7VCR7-F1
#
_cell.length_a   1.000
_cell.length_b   1.000
_cell.length_c   1.000
_cell.angle_alpha   90.00
_cell.angle_beta   90.00
_cell.angle_gamma   90.00
#
_symmetry.space_group_name_H-M   'P 1'
#
loop_
_entity.id
_entity.type
_entity.pdbx_description
1 polymer ?
#
loop_
_entity_poly.entity_id
_entity_poly.type
_entity_poly.pdbx_seq_one_letter_code
_entity_poly.pdbx_strand_id
1 'polypeptide(L)'
;MTKPISSETQNALKVLLQKKTPYSQIIKILPNISKSIIGNHNKKFSGGAQHTNVGRVSKIFAKTQRYIATSIRNGKMDGPKGAVRFLSSQFIPMTASDVKKMLRKKGFKARRKVKTNMVSRDNKKVRLAWAKAHRHYMVTDWRKWVFSDETRMNVWGSDSVSFYWSDKPGTMQPHQTTTKAQNNGGEVMF
;
A
#
# COMPACT_ATOMS: atom_id res chain seq x y z
N MET A 1 -34.76 -5.67 2.52
CA MET A 1 -33.97 -5.79 3.76
C MET A 1 -34.91 -5.59 4.94
N THR A 2 -34.98 -6.54 5.86
CA THR A 2 -35.78 -6.38 7.10
C THR A 2 -35.07 -5.38 8.01
N LYS A 3 -35.83 -4.43 8.57
CA LYS A 3 -35.26 -3.45 9.50
C LYS A 3 -34.80 -4.18 10.78
N PRO A 4 -33.57 -3.94 11.26
CA PRO A 4 -33.15 -4.45 12.54
C PRO A 4 -34.02 -3.84 13.65
N ILE A 5 -34.22 -4.62 14.71
CA ILE A 5 -35.01 -4.23 15.89
C ILE A 5 -34.31 -3.06 16.60
N SER A 6 -35.08 -2.08 17.09
CA SER A 6 -34.57 -0.95 17.87
C SER A 6 -33.71 -1.42 19.05
N SER A 7 -32.65 -0.66 19.36
CA SER A 7 -31.75 -0.91 20.48
C SER A 7 -32.49 -0.98 21.82
N GLU A 8 -33.49 -0.11 22.02
CA GLU A 8 -34.35 -0.11 23.22
C GLU A 8 -35.10 -1.43 23.38
N THR A 9 -35.71 -1.90 22.29
CA THR A 9 -36.44 -3.16 22.26
C THR A 9 -35.51 -4.36 22.50
N GLN A 10 -34.27 -4.32 21.99
CA GLN A 10 -33.26 -5.35 22.27
C GLN A 10 -32.86 -5.36 23.75
N ASN A 11 -32.72 -4.19 24.38
CA ASN A 11 -32.39 -4.07 25.81
C ASN A 11 -33.54 -4.56 26.70
N ALA A 12 -34.79 -4.19 26.39
CA ALA A 12 -35.97 -4.70 27.09
C ALA A 12 -36.08 -6.22 26.98
N LEU A 13 -35.85 -6.77 25.78
CA LEU A 13 -35.83 -8.21 25.54
C LEU A 13 -34.73 -8.90 26.37
N LYS A 14 -33.54 -8.30 26.50
CA LYS A 14 -32.44 -8.81 27.32
C LYS A 14 -32.83 -8.92 28.80
N VAL A 15 -33.46 -7.87 29.35
CA VAL A 15 -33.92 -7.86 30.75
C VAL A 15 -34.98 -8.94 30.99
N LEU A 16 -35.94 -9.09 30.08
CA LEU A 16 -36.99 -10.10 30.18
C LEU A 16 -36.44 -11.54 30.09
N LEU A 17 -35.48 -11.78 29.19
CA LEU A 17 -34.81 -13.08 29.06
C LEU A 17 -33.97 -13.42 30.30
N GLN A 18 -33.30 -12.44 30.92
CA GLN A 18 -32.59 -12.63 32.21
C GLN A 18 -33.54 -13.03 33.34
N LYS A 19 -34.75 -12.44 33.36
CA LYS A 19 -35.81 -12.79 34.33
C LYS A 19 -36.50 -14.12 34.04
N LYS A 20 -36.08 -14.88 33.02
CA LYS A 20 -36.68 -16.16 32.57
C LYS A 20 -38.20 -16.08 32.32
N THR A 21 -38.72 -14.93 31.90
CA THR A 21 -40.15 -14.80 31.58
C THR A 21 -40.53 -15.67 30.36
N PRO A 22 -41.71 -16.31 30.36
CA PRO A 22 -42.15 -17.15 29.25
C PRO A 22 -42.37 -16.32 27.98
N TYR A 23 -42.09 -16.92 26.81
CA TYR A 23 -42.14 -16.21 25.52
C TYR A 23 -43.52 -15.63 25.20
N SER A 24 -44.61 -16.27 25.63
CA SER A 24 -45.97 -15.77 25.48
C SER A 24 -46.18 -14.42 26.17
N GLN A 25 -45.57 -14.22 27.33
CA GLN A 25 -45.67 -12.98 28.11
C GLN A 25 -44.78 -11.89 27.53
N ILE A 26 -43.61 -12.25 26.99
CA ILE A 26 -42.73 -11.32 26.25
C ILE A 26 -43.43 -10.76 25.01
N ILE A 27 -44.17 -11.58 24.26
CA ILE A 27 -44.92 -11.14 23.06
C ILE A 27 -46.03 -10.16 23.43
N LYS A 28 -46.70 -10.35 24.58
CA LYS A 28 -47.71 -9.39 25.07
C LYS A 28 -47.11 -8.02 25.41
N ILE A 29 -45.90 -8.00 25.99
CA ILE A 29 -45.19 -6.77 26.37
C ILE A 29 -44.59 -6.08 25.13
N LEU A 30 -44.11 -6.87 24.16
CA LEU A 30 -43.45 -6.40 22.94
C LEU A 30 -44.18 -6.96 21.70
N PRO A 31 -45.31 -6.36 21.29
CA PRO A 31 -46.21 -6.92 20.27
C PRO A 31 -45.62 -6.99 18.86
N ASN A 32 -44.58 -6.20 18.58
CA ASN A 32 -43.90 -6.17 17.27
C ASN A 32 -42.77 -7.22 17.12
N ILE A 33 -42.64 -8.16 18.06
CA ILE A 33 -41.58 -9.17 18.05
C ILE A 33 -42.15 -10.57 17.86
N SER A 34 -41.65 -11.28 16.85
CA SER A 34 -42.01 -12.69 16.63
C SER A 34 -41.31 -13.64 17.60
N LYS A 35 -41.94 -14.79 17.89
CA LYS A 35 -41.37 -15.85 18.74
C LYS A 35 -39.98 -16.32 18.26
N SER A 36 -39.74 -16.31 16.95
CA SER A 36 -38.45 -16.67 16.33
C SER A 36 -37.34 -15.69 16.71
N ILE A 37 -37.63 -14.39 16.72
CA ILE A 37 -36.69 -13.35 17.13
C ILE A 37 -36.29 -13.53 18.60
N ILE A 38 -37.26 -13.80 19.48
CA ILE A 38 -37.02 -14.05 20.90
C ILE A 38 -36.08 -15.26 21.07
N GLY A 39 -36.35 -16.35 20.35
CA GLY A 39 -35.52 -17.56 20.35
C GLY A 39 -34.09 -17.31 19.85
N ASN A 40 -33.92 -16.55 18.77
CA ASN A 40 -32.61 -16.19 18.24
C ASN A 40 -31.80 -15.32 19.21
N HIS A 41 -32.44 -14.34 19.85
CA HIS A 41 -31.80 -13.53 20.89
C HIS A 41 -31.48 -14.35 22.13
N ASN A 42 -32.36 -15.25 22.59
CA ASN A 42 -32.08 -16.13 23.71
C ASN A 42 -30.87 -17.04 23.42
N LYS A 43 -30.77 -17.61 22.21
CA LYS A 43 -29.59 -18.36 21.77
C LYS A 43 -28.31 -17.51 21.80
N LYS A 44 -28.39 -16.25 21.35
CA LYS A 44 -27.25 -15.30 21.42
C LYS A 44 -26.85 -14.95 22.85
N PHE A 45 -27.80 -14.84 23.78
CA PHE A 45 -27.53 -14.51 25.18
C PHE A 45 -27.04 -15.71 25.99
N SER A 46 -27.57 -16.91 25.75
CA SER A 46 -27.21 -18.14 26.46
C SER A 46 -25.89 -18.77 25.99
N GLY A 47 -25.03 -18.01 25.31
CA GLY A 47 -23.70 -18.47 24.89
C GLY A 47 -23.68 -19.35 23.64
N GLY A 48 -24.77 -19.42 22.86
CA GLY A 48 -24.75 -20.10 21.57
C GLY A 48 -23.71 -19.49 20.63
N ALA A 49 -22.93 -20.34 19.95
CA ALA A 49 -21.85 -19.92 19.06
C ALA A 49 -22.35 -18.85 18.07
N GLN A 50 -21.80 -17.64 18.18
CA GLN A 50 -22.01 -16.60 17.17
C GLN A 50 -21.34 -17.10 15.89
N HIS A 51 -22.12 -17.46 14.88
CA HIS A 51 -21.56 -17.67 13.56
C HIS A 51 -20.95 -16.34 13.09
N THR A 52 -19.62 -16.25 13.07
CA THR A 52 -18.96 -15.17 12.38
C THR A 52 -19.36 -15.30 10.92
N ASN A 53 -19.93 -14.25 10.33
CA ASN A 53 -20.14 -14.21 8.89
C ASN A 53 -18.77 -14.32 8.23
N VAL A 54 -18.39 -15.52 7.82
CA VAL A 54 -17.15 -15.76 7.10
C VAL A 54 -17.35 -15.09 5.74
N GLY A 55 -16.71 -13.94 5.58
CA GLY A 55 -16.77 -13.21 4.32
C GLY A 55 -16.19 -14.05 3.17
N ARG A 56 -16.35 -13.54 1.95
CA ARG A 56 -15.82 -14.19 0.75
C ARG A 56 -14.33 -14.56 0.94
N VAL A 57 -14.02 -15.84 0.75
CA VAL A 57 -12.65 -16.35 0.80
C VAL A 57 -11.80 -15.64 -0.25
N SER A 58 -10.57 -15.29 0.12
CA SER A 58 -9.65 -14.62 -0.80
C SER A 58 -9.27 -15.55 -1.94
N LYS A 59 -9.25 -15.03 -3.18
CA LYS A 59 -8.79 -15.75 -4.37
C LYS A 59 -7.33 -16.25 -4.27
N ILE A 60 -6.53 -15.68 -3.37
CA ILE A 60 -5.10 -15.95 -3.25
C ILE A 60 -4.76 -16.36 -1.82
N PHE A 61 -4.00 -17.44 -1.68
CA PHE A 61 -3.50 -17.92 -0.40
C PHE A 61 -2.52 -16.94 0.26
N ALA A 62 -2.49 -16.91 1.59
CA ALA A 62 -1.63 -16.00 2.37
C ALA A 62 -0.14 -16.07 1.98
N LYS A 63 0.39 -17.29 1.68
CA LYS A 63 1.76 -17.52 1.18
C LYS A 63 2.06 -16.73 -0.09
N THR A 64 1.17 -16.78 -1.07
CA THR A 64 1.36 -16.12 -2.37
C THR A 64 1.29 -14.61 -2.19
N GLN A 65 0.39 -14.11 -1.33
CA GLN A 65 0.34 -12.69 -1.01
C GLN A 65 1.62 -12.21 -0.29
N ARG A 66 2.20 -13.04 0.59
CA ARG A 66 3.48 -12.75 1.26
C ARG A 66 4.62 -12.74 0.23
N TYR A 67 4.68 -13.72 -0.66
CA TYR A 67 5.68 -13.78 -1.73
C TYR A 67 5.64 -12.53 -2.62
N ILE A 68 4.45 -12.12 -3.08
CA ILE A 68 4.29 -10.90 -3.89
C ILE A 68 4.77 -9.67 -3.12
N ALA A 69 4.38 -9.52 -1.85
CA ALA A 69 4.81 -8.40 -1.02
C ALA A 69 6.34 -8.36 -0.85
N THR A 70 6.98 -9.50 -0.58
CA THR A 70 8.44 -9.60 -0.45
C THR A 70 9.15 -9.34 -1.77
N SER A 71 8.65 -9.88 -2.87
CA SER A 71 9.21 -9.66 -4.21
C SER A 71 9.15 -8.19 -4.63
N ILE A 72 8.08 -7.47 -4.29
CA ILE A 72 7.97 -6.03 -4.52
C ILE A 72 8.97 -5.25 -3.64
N ARG A 73 9.09 -5.59 -2.35
CA ARG A 73 10.06 -4.93 -1.44
C ARG A 73 11.50 -5.09 -1.90
N ASN A 74 11.83 -6.26 -2.43
CA ASN A 74 13.17 -6.58 -2.90
C ASN A 74 13.43 -6.09 -4.34
N GLY A 75 12.47 -5.41 -4.97
CA GLY A 75 12.61 -4.91 -6.34
C GLY A 75 12.56 -5.98 -7.43
N LYS A 76 12.17 -7.23 -7.12
CA LYS A 76 12.01 -8.32 -8.10
C LYS A 76 10.74 -8.17 -8.96
N MET A 77 9.78 -7.35 -8.53
CA MET A 77 8.53 -7.09 -9.25
C MET A 77 8.23 -5.59 -9.27
N ASP A 78 7.73 -5.10 -10.41
CA ASP A 78 7.42 -3.68 -10.68
C ASP A 78 6.16 -3.16 -9.95
N GLY A 79 5.76 -3.80 -8.84
CA GLY A 79 4.53 -3.51 -8.12
C GLY A 79 3.32 -4.26 -8.70
N PRO A 80 2.12 -3.62 -8.78
CA PRO A 80 0.88 -4.31 -9.16
C PRO A 80 0.92 -4.93 -10.55
N LYS A 81 1.54 -4.28 -11.54
CA LYS A 81 1.62 -4.80 -12.91
C LYS A 81 2.46 -6.09 -12.98
N GLY A 82 3.62 -6.09 -12.32
CA GLY A 82 4.46 -7.29 -12.19
C GLY A 82 3.76 -8.42 -11.46
N ALA A 83 3.03 -8.11 -10.38
CA ALA A 83 2.25 -9.09 -9.64
C ALA A 83 1.09 -9.68 -10.45
N VAL A 84 0.39 -8.89 -11.27
CA VAL A 84 -0.63 -9.42 -12.20
C VAL A 84 0.01 -10.37 -13.21
N ARG A 85 1.13 -9.99 -13.84
CA ARG A 85 1.85 -10.87 -14.78
C ARG A 85 2.26 -12.20 -14.12
N PHE A 86 2.78 -12.14 -12.90
CA PHE A 86 3.12 -13.32 -12.12
C PHE A 86 1.89 -14.19 -11.86
N LEU A 87 0.77 -13.62 -11.40
CA LEU A 87 -0.44 -14.38 -11.14
C LEU A 87 -1.05 -14.99 -12.41
N SER A 88 -1.01 -14.28 -13.54
CA SER A 88 -1.42 -14.81 -14.84
C SER A 88 -0.58 -16.02 -15.25
N SER A 89 0.73 -16.00 -15.00
CA SER A 89 1.62 -17.16 -15.26
C SER A 89 1.31 -18.39 -14.39
N GLN A 90 0.59 -18.18 -13.28
CA GLN A 90 0.14 -19.25 -12.37
C GLN A 90 -1.34 -19.60 -12.61
N PHE A 91 -1.92 -19.16 -13.73
CA PHE A 91 -3.33 -19.35 -14.08
C PHE A 91 -4.33 -18.80 -13.04
N ILE A 92 -3.94 -17.78 -12.27
CA ILE A 92 -4.80 -17.13 -11.28
C ILE A 92 -5.41 -15.87 -11.90
N PRO A 93 -6.73 -15.83 -12.18
CA PRO A 93 -7.38 -14.69 -12.81
C PRO A 93 -7.61 -13.56 -11.78
N MET A 94 -6.65 -12.63 -11.74
CA MET A 94 -6.72 -11.45 -10.88
C MET A 94 -6.48 -10.17 -11.68
N THR A 95 -7.30 -9.15 -11.41
CA THR A 95 -7.17 -7.84 -12.03
C THR A 95 -6.12 -6.98 -11.33
N ALA A 96 -5.60 -5.95 -11.99
CA ALA A 96 -4.70 -4.98 -11.36
C ALA A 96 -5.35 -4.28 -10.16
N SER A 97 -6.67 -4.07 -10.18
CA SER A 97 -7.42 -3.47 -9.07
C SER A 97 -7.45 -4.37 -7.83
N ASP A 98 -7.65 -5.68 -8.02
CA ASP A 98 -7.62 -6.66 -6.94
C ASP A 98 -6.23 -6.72 -6.28
N VAL A 99 -5.16 -6.72 -7.08
CA VAL A 99 -3.78 -6.69 -6.58
C VAL A 99 -3.51 -5.41 -5.80
N LYS A 100 -3.93 -4.24 -6.31
CA LYS A 100 -3.81 -2.96 -5.59
C LYS A 100 -4.55 -3.00 -4.25
N LYS A 101 -5.77 -3.56 -4.20
CA LYS A 101 -6.54 -3.72 -2.96
C LYS A 101 -5.82 -4.62 -1.96
N MET A 102 -5.28 -5.73 -2.42
CA MET A 102 -4.47 -6.64 -1.60
C MET A 102 -3.22 -5.95 -1.03
N LEU A 103 -2.49 -5.21 -1.87
CA LEU A 103 -1.30 -4.46 -1.45
C LEU A 103 -1.63 -3.35 -0.45
N ARG A 104 -2.72 -2.60 -0.68
CA ARG A 104 -3.21 -1.59 0.27
C ARG A 104 -3.60 -2.20 1.61
N LYS A 105 -4.27 -3.36 1.62
CA LYS A 105 -4.59 -4.11 2.87
C LYS A 105 -3.32 -4.52 3.64
N LYS A 106 -2.20 -4.69 2.94
CA LYS A 106 -0.88 -4.95 3.54
C LYS A 106 -0.08 -3.69 3.88
N GLY A 107 -0.64 -2.49 3.69
CA GLY A 107 0.03 -1.22 4.01
C GLY A 107 0.89 -0.64 2.90
N PHE A 108 0.96 -1.25 1.71
CA PHE A 108 1.72 -0.69 0.60
C PHE A 108 1.04 0.54 0.00
N LYS A 109 1.86 1.54 -0.34
CA LYS A 109 1.44 2.76 -1.04
C LYS A 109 2.31 2.99 -2.27
N ALA A 110 1.71 3.54 -3.32
CA ALA A 110 2.45 4.02 -4.48
C ALA A 110 3.20 5.32 -4.10
N ARG A 111 4.48 5.40 -4.43
CA ARG A 111 5.35 6.55 -4.20
C ARG A 111 6.09 6.89 -5.47
N ARG A 112 6.34 8.18 -5.70
CA ARG A 112 7.10 8.66 -6.86
C ARG A 112 8.57 8.26 -6.71
N LYS A 113 9.18 7.69 -7.76
CA LYS A 113 10.62 7.44 -7.76
C LYS A 113 11.36 8.78 -7.84
N VAL A 114 12.43 8.93 -7.07
CA VAL A 114 13.31 10.08 -7.17
C VAL A 114 14.22 9.87 -8.40
N LYS A 115 14.34 10.91 -9.21
CA LYS A 115 15.27 10.94 -10.34
C LYS A 115 16.64 11.32 -9.80
N THR A 116 17.62 10.45 -9.97
CA THR A 116 18.99 10.68 -9.54
C THR A 116 19.92 10.52 -10.73
N ASN A 117 20.95 11.35 -10.82
CA ASN A 117 21.99 11.17 -11.83
C ASN A 117 22.81 9.93 -11.48
N MET A 118 23.00 9.04 -12.44
CA MET A 118 23.87 7.89 -12.25
C MET A 118 25.32 8.35 -12.30
N VAL A 119 26.02 8.31 -11.17
CA VAL A 119 27.45 8.60 -11.11
C VAL A 119 28.20 7.27 -10.96
N SER A 120 29.02 6.93 -11.95
CA SER A 120 29.88 5.75 -11.91
C SER A 120 30.84 5.83 -10.71
N ARG A 121 31.37 4.67 -10.28
CA ARG A 121 32.32 4.63 -9.16
C ARG A 121 33.57 5.47 -9.45
N ASP A 122 34.02 5.48 -10.70
CA ASP A 122 35.21 6.23 -11.10
C ASP A 122 34.92 7.73 -11.16
N ASN A 123 33.77 8.14 -11.71
CA ASN A 123 33.35 9.54 -11.69
C ASN A 123 33.20 10.08 -10.27
N LYS A 124 32.76 9.24 -9.31
CA LYS A 124 32.73 9.63 -7.88
C LYS A 124 34.13 9.91 -7.33
N LYS A 125 35.13 9.08 -7.69
CA LYS A 125 36.52 9.29 -7.25
C LYS A 125 37.09 10.58 -7.82
N VAL A 126 36.91 10.82 -9.12
CA VAL A 126 37.43 12.03 -9.77
C VAL A 126 36.79 13.28 -9.18
N ARG A 127 35.46 13.30 -9.04
CA ARG A 127 34.75 14.42 -8.40
C ARG A 127 35.20 14.66 -6.97
N LEU A 128 35.43 13.60 -6.19
CA LEU A 128 35.94 13.73 -4.82
C LEU A 128 37.37 14.28 -4.79
N ALA A 129 38.25 13.81 -5.68
CA ALA A 129 39.62 14.31 -5.79
C ALA A 129 39.64 15.79 -6.18
N TRP A 130 38.82 16.18 -7.16
CA TRP A 130 38.69 17.58 -7.57
C TRP A 130 38.18 18.46 -6.43
N ALA A 131 37.12 18.06 -5.74
CA ALA A 131 36.57 18.79 -4.61
C ALA A 131 37.59 18.93 -3.46
N LYS A 132 38.42 17.91 -3.22
CA LYS A 132 39.51 17.99 -2.24
C LYS A 132 40.60 18.96 -2.67
N ALA A 133 41.02 18.94 -3.93
CA ALA A 133 42.03 19.85 -4.47
C ALA A 133 41.58 21.32 -4.39
N HIS A 134 40.29 21.59 -4.59
CA HIS A 134 39.72 22.94 -4.62
C HIS A 134 39.06 23.35 -3.30
N ARG A 135 39.19 22.54 -2.22
CA ARG A 135 38.56 22.80 -0.92
C ARG A 135 38.93 24.15 -0.30
N HIS A 136 40.14 24.62 -0.56
CA HIS A 136 40.70 25.84 0.03
C HIS A 136 40.64 27.06 -0.91
N TYR A 137 39.98 26.95 -2.06
CA TYR A 137 39.87 28.04 -3.01
C TYR A 137 39.06 29.19 -2.42
N MET A 138 39.60 30.40 -2.53
CA MET A 138 38.94 31.61 -2.05
C MET A 138 38.06 32.21 -3.17
N VAL A 139 37.20 33.16 -2.81
CA VAL A 139 36.29 33.82 -3.77
C VAL A 139 37.05 34.43 -4.96
N THR A 140 38.27 34.93 -4.74
CA THR A 140 39.14 35.47 -5.79
C THR A 140 39.60 34.43 -6.80
N ASP A 141 39.76 33.17 -6.38
CA ASP A 141 40.14 32.08 -7.27
C ASP A 141 38.96 31.67 -8.14
N TRP A 142 37.76 31.58 -7.57
CA TRP A 142 36.54 31.26 -8.31
C TRP A 142 36.16 32.33 -9.34
N ARG A 143 36.52 33.60 -9.12
CA ARG A 143 36.27 34.67 -10.10
C ARG A 143 37.01 34.48 -11.43
N LYS A 144 38.06 33.66 -11.46
CA LYS A 144 38.79 33.32 -12.70
C LYS A 144 38.08 32.25 -13.52
N TRP A 145 37.06 31.60 -12.96
CA TRP A 145 36.36 30.50 -13.58
C TRP A 145 35.07 30.97 -14.23
N VAL A 146 34.82 30.49 -15.44
CA VAL A 146 33.55 30.64 -16.14
C VAL A 146 32.98 29.24 -16.35
N PHE A 147 31.78 29.01 -15.82
CA PHE A 147 31.07 27.75 -16.00
C PHE A 147 30.02 27.92 -17.10
N SER A 148 30.03 27.03 -18.09
CA SER A 148 28.96 26.87 -19.07
C SER A 148 28.27 25.53 -18.82
N ASP A 149 26.95 25.50 -18.82
CA ASP A 149 26.16 24.27 -18.74
C ASP A 149 25.09 24.26 -19.83
N GLU A 150 24.75 23.08 -20.33
CA GLU A 150 23.69 22.89 -21.30
C GLU A 150 22.41 22.42 -20.61
N THR A 151 21.34 23.20 -20.76
CA THR A 151 20.02 22.78 -20.26
C THR A 151 19.20 22.15 -21.38
N ARG A 152 18.82 20.89 -21.20
CA ARG A 152 17.88 20.22 -22.09
C ARG A 152 16.47 20.81 -21.93
N MET A 153 15.94 21.41 -22.99
CA MET A 153 14.54 21.81 -23.10
C MET A 153 13.75 20.73 -23.85
N ASN A 154 12.67 20.20 -23.25
CA ASN A 154 11.79 19.25 -23.93
C ASN A 154 10.75 20.00 -24.77
N VAL A 155 10.85 19.91 -26.10
CA VAL A 155 9.89 20.52 -27.03
C VAL A 155 8.58 19.70 -27.12
N TRP A 156 8.67 18.38 -26.96
CA TRP A 156 7.51 17.48 -26.93
C TRP A 156 7.59 16.48 -25.77
N GLY A 157 6.49 16.35 -25.04
CA GLY A 157 6.33 15.37 -23.97
C GLY A 157 7.00 15.74 -22.64
N SER A 158 6.36 15.35 -21.54
CA SER A 158 6.95 15.45 -20.21
C SER A 158 7.89 14.29 -19.93
N ASP A 159 8.96 14.53 -19.16
CA ASP A 159 9.74 13.42 -18.61
C ASP A 159 8.83 12.52 -17.77
N SER A 160 8.61 11.29 -18.21
CA SER A 160 7.68 10.36 -17.56
C SER A 160 7.93 10.25 -16.04
N VAL A 161 6.85 10.15 -15.27
CA VAL A 161 6.88 9.96 -13.82
C VAL A 161 6.76 8.48 -13.53
N SER A 162 7.81 7.90 -12.95
CA SER A 162 7.82 6.52 -12.51
C SER A 162 7.41 6.41 -11.03
N PHE A 163 6.72 5.32 -10.70
CA PHE A 163 6.27 5.01 -9.35
C PHE A 163 6.85 3.68 -8.88
N TYR A 164 7.04 3.55 -7.57
CA TYR A 164 7.32 2.30 -6.89
C TYR A 164 6.28 2.06 -5.79
N TRP A 165 6.17 0.82 -5.31
CA TRP A 165 5.27 0.46 -4.21
C TRP A 165 6.10 0.07 -2.99
N SER A 166 5.83 0.71 -1.86
CA SER A 166 6.49 0.41 -0.58
C SER A 166 5.51 0.53 0.58
N ASP A 167 5.69 -0.30 1.60
CA ASP A 167 4.95 -0.27 2.86
C ASP A 167 5.65 0.56 3.94
N LYS A 168 6.96 0.84 3.81
CA LYS A 168 7.72 1.66 4.77
C LYS A 168 8.26 2.94 4.14
N PRO A 169 8.13 4.11 4.80
CA PRO A 169 9.02 5.24 4.55
C PRO A 169 10.38 4.91 5.19
N GLY A 170 11.44 4.86 4.40
CA GLY A 170 12.77 4.52 4.87
C GLY A 170 13.82 4.82 3.82
N THR A 171 15.06 4.36 4.05
CA THR A 171 16.18 4.56 3.13
C THR A 171 15.83 4.05 1.74
N MET A 172 15.92 4.95 0.75
CA MET A 172 15.62 4.61 -0.63
C MET A 172 16.57 3.54 -1.15
N GLN A 173 15.99 2.47 -1.69
CA GLN A 173 16.73 1.41 -2.35
C GLN A 173 16.99 1.77 -3.81
N PRO A 174 18.05 1.23 -4.45
CA PRO A 174 18.37 1.55 -5.85
C PRO A 174 17.19 1.35 -6.82
N HIS A 175 16.39 0.30 -6.64
CA HIS A 175 15.22 0.02 -7.49
C HIS A 175 14.06 1.04 -7.31
N GLN A 176 14.09 1.84 -6.24
CA GLN A 176 13.12 2.90 -5.93
C GLN A 176 13.54 4.26 -6.50
N THR A 177 14.76 4.37 -7.03
CA THR A 177 15.24 5.51 -7.80
C THR A 177 15.13 5.24 -9.29
N THR A 178 15.03 6.30 -10.08
CA THR A 178 15.23 6.22 -11.53
C THR A 178 16.54 6.92 -11.84
N THR A 179 17.49 6.15 -12.35
CA THR A 179 18.77 6.66 -12.84
C THR A 179 18.55 7.39 -14.15
N LYS A 180 18.85 8.68 -14.20
CA LYS A 180 19.10 9.37 -15.46
C LYS A 180 20.55 9.07 -15.85
N ALA A 181 20.74 8.33 -16.93
CA ALA A 181 22.02 8.23 -17.61
C ALA A 181 22.07 9.38 -18.64
N GLN A 182 23.06 10.25 -18.55
CA GLN A 182 23.36 11.20 -19.63
C GLN A 182 24.10 10.43 -20.71
N ASN A 183 23.42 10.13 -21.81
CA ASN A 183 23.99 9.29 -22.86
C ASN A 183 25.02 10.02 -23.73
N ASN A 184 25.07 11.37 -23.75
CA ASN A 184 25.97 12.16 -24.61
C ASN A 184 26.36 13.51 -23.98
N GLY A 185 26.87 13.52 -22.74
CA GLY A 185 27.31 14.75 -22.05
C GLY A 185 27.86 14.53 -20.64
N GLY A 186 28.15 13.27 -20.31
CA GLY A 186 28.69 12.87 -19.02
C GLY A 186 30.22 12.86 -19.03
N GLU A 187 30.86 13.84 -19.68
CA GLU A 187 32.25 14.11 -19.34
C GLU A 187 32.34 14.36 -17.83
N VAL A 188 33.44 13.92 -17.24
CA VAL A 188 33.64 14.03 -15.80
C VAL A 188 33.69 15.51 -15.46
N MET A 189 32.55 16.08 -15.06
CA MET A 189 32.53 17.43 -14.51
C MET A 189 33.45 17.46 -13.31
N PHE A 190 34.47 18.32 -13.42
CA PHE A 190 35.43 18.70 -12.42
C PHE A 190 34.77 19.74 -11.52
#